data_AF-A0A3D2XCS2-F1
#
_entry.id   AF-A0A3D2XCS2-F1
#
_cell.length_a   1.000
_cell.length_b   1.000
_cell.length_c   1.000
_cell.angle_alpha   90.00
_cell.angle_beta   90.00
_cell.angle_gamma   90.00
#
_symmetry.space_group_name_H-M   'P 1'
#
loop_
_entity.id
_entity.type
_entity.pdbx_description
1 polymer ?
#
loop_
_entity_poly.entity_id
_entity_poly.type
_entity_poly.pdbx_seq_one_letter_code
_entity_poly.pdbx_strand_id
1 'polypeptide(L)'
;MERKDFLKTFSIGAAALYVPSTVAAQMDRPPQLDKQQIMDFVGAGHNNLDKVKQMYAEQPALVYAAHDLGGGDFETALEGAGHVGNKEIANFLIEKGARTNMFVLTMLGKTAIVKPYLE
;
A
#
# COMPACT_ATOMS: atom_id res chain seq x y z
N MET A 1 -12.54 -57.91 -2.07
CA MET A 1 -12.37 -56.45 -2.27
C MET A 1 -11.16 -56.29 -3.17
N GLU A 2 -11.35 -55.81 -4.39
CA GLU A 2 -10.27 -55.71 -5.38
C GLU A 2 -9.33 -54.54 -5.04
N ARG A 3 -8.01 -54.74 -5.20
CA ARG A 3 -6.97 -53.71 -4.93
C ARG A 3 -7.24 -52.39 -5.66
N LYS A 4 -7.90 -52.46 -6.82
CA LYS A 4 -8.26 -51.30 -7.65
C LYS A 4 -9.40 -50.48 -7.02
N ASP A 5 -10.28 -51.11 -6.26
CA ASP A 5 -11.38 -50.42 -5.58
C ASP A 5 -10.87 -49.75 -4.30
N PHE A 6 -9.96 -50.40 -3.56
CA PHE A 6 -9.30 -49.79 -2.40
C PHE A 6 -8.52 -48.51 -2.75
N LEU A 7 -7.78 -48.51 -3.87
CA LEU A 7 -7.02 -47.33 -4.32
C LEU A 7 -7.91 -46.16 -4.77
N LYS A 8 -9.08 -46.43 -5.34
CA LYS A 8 -10.07 -45.40 -5.69
C LYS A 8 -10.74 -44.80 -4.46
N THR A 9 -11.00 -45.59 -3.43
CA THR A 9 -11.59 -45.08 -2.17
C THR A 9 -10.57 -44.26 -1.36
N PHE A 10 -9.28 -44.63 -1.38
CA PHE A 10 -8.23 -43.90 -0.65
C PHE A 10 -7.87 -42.55 -1.28
N SER A 11 -7.95 -42.44 -2.61
CA SER A 11 -7.60 -41.19 -3.33
C SER A 11 -8.63 -40.07 -3.17
N ILE A 12 -9.89 -40.39 -2.88
CA ILE A 12 -10.93 -39.39 -2.59
C ILE A 12 -10.90 -38.95 -1.12
N GLY A 13 -10.55 -39.85 -0.20
CA GLY A 13 -10.54 -39.56 1.24
C GLY A 13 -9.31 -38.81 1.76
N ALA A 14 -8.12 -39.05 1.20
CA ALA A 14 -6.87 -38.47 1.73
C ALA A 14 -6.57 -37.06 1.20
N ALA A 15 -7.06 -36.69 0.02
CA ALA A 15 -6.81 -35.37 -0.57
C ALA A 15 -7.66 -34.25 0.05
N ALA A 16 -8.80 -34.58 0.68
CA ALA A 16 -9.72 -33.59 1.25
C ALA A 16 -9.36 -33.12 2.67
N LEU A 17 -8.40 -33.79 3.36
CA LEU A 17 -8.10 -33.53 4.78
C LEU A 17 -6.78 -32.80 5.04
N TYR A 18 -6.06 -32.40 3.98
CA TYR A 18 -4.84 -31.61 4.10
C TYR A 18 -4.96 -30.33 3.27
N VAL A 19 -5.91 -29.47 3.63
CA VAL A 19 -5.73 -28.04 3.37
C VAL A 19 -4.77 -27.57 4.45
N PRO A 20 -3.49 -27.30 4.14
CA PRO A 20 -2.57 -26.81 5.16
C PRO A 20 -3.15 -25.51 5.71
N SER A 21 -3.17 -25.36 7.04
CA SER A 21 -3.75 -24.22 7.76
C SER A 21 -3.18 -22.86 7.30
N THR A 22 -2.06 -22.88 6.58
CA THR A 22 -1.43 -21.74 5.91
C THR A 22 -2.30 -21.14 4.79
N VAL A 23 -3.10 -21.95 4.08
CA VAL A 23 -4.01 -21.46 3.02
C VAL A 23 -5.23 -20.78 3.63
N ALA A 24 -5.77 -21.32 4.72
CA ALA A 24 -6.89 -20.72 5.44
C ALA A 24 -6.52 -19.37 6.08
N ALA A 25 -5.31 -19.25 6.64
CA ALA A 25 -4.81 -18.00 7.23
C ALA A 25 -4.55 -16.88 6.21
N GLN A 26 -4.46 -17.19 4.90
CA GLN A 26 -4.24 -16.19 3.86
C GLN A 26 -5.52 -15.44 3.44
N MET A 27 -6.71 -15.91 3.84
CA MET A 27 -7.99 -15.43 3.30
C MET A 27 -8.59 -14.18 3.98
N ASP A 28 -8.07 -13.72 5.13
CA ASP A 28 -8.66 -12.59 5.88
C ASP A 28 -7.99 -11.23 5.59
N ARG A 29 -7.40 -11.04 4.41
CA ARG A 29 -6.81 -9.73 4.04
C ARG A 29 -7.88 -8.83 3.41
N PRO A 30 -7.89 -7.52 3.74
CA PRO A 30 -8.77 -6.59 3.05
C PRO A 30 -8.50 -6.60 1.54
N PRO A 31 -9.52 -6.37 0.71
CA PRO A 31 -9.34 -6.29 -0.74
C PRO A 31 -8.36 -5.17 -1.09
N GLN A 32 -7.68 -5.32 -2.23
CA GLN A 32 -6.83 -4.26 -2.77
C GLN A 32 -7.68 -3.02 -3.07
N LEU A 33 -7.12 -1.84 -2.85
CA LEU A 33 -7.77 -0.58 -3.23
C LEU A 33 -7.85 -0.48 -4.76
N ASP A 34 -8.84 0.27 -5.23
CA ASP A 34 -9.00 0.54 -6.66
C ASP A 34 -7.78 1.28 -7.23
N LYS A 35 -7.25 0.79 -8.36
CA LYS A 35 -6.02 1.33 -8.96
C LYS A 35 -6.20 2.78 -9.44
N GLN A 36 -7.36 3.10 -10.00
CA GLN A 36 -7.64 4.45 -10.50
C GLN A 36 -7.73 5.43 -9.33
N GLN A 37 -8.38 5.02 -8.24
CA GLN A 37 -8.46 5.81 -7.00
C GLN A 37 -7.07 6.09 -6.40
N ILE A 38 -6.16 5.10 -6.41
CA ILE A 38 -4.76 5.32 -5.99
C ILE A 38 -4.08 6.34 -6.90
N MET A 39 -4.16 6.16 -8.23
CA MET A 39 -3.55 7.07 -9.20
C MET A 39 -4.06 8.51 -9.03
N ASP A 40 -5.38 8.68 -8.88
CA ASP A 40 -6.02 9.98 -8.70
C ASP A 40 -5.58 10.66 -7.39
N PHE A 41 -5.38 9.88 -6.33
CA PHE A 41 -4.92 10.39 -5.03
C PHE A 41 -3.45 10.84 -5.09
N VAL A 42 -2.59 10.04 -5.73
CA VAL A 42 -1.18 10.37 -5.94
C VAL A 42 -1.04 11.63 -6.82
N GLY A 43 -1.79 11.69 -7.92
CA GLY A 43 -1.85 12.88 -8.77
C GLY A 43 -2.31 14.13 -8.02
N ALA A 44 -3.35 14.02 -7.20
CA ALA A 44 -3.82 15.12 -6.37
C ALA A 44 -2.77 15.59 -5.34
N GLY A 45 -1.94 14.66 -4.85
CA GLY A 45 -0.84 14.94 -3.91
C GLY A 45 0.14 16.02 -4.40
N HIS A 46 0.26 16.22 -5.71
CA HIS A 46 1.14 17.24 -6.26
C HIS A 46 0.61 18.67 -6.00
N ASN A 47 -0.69 18.92 -6.17
CA ASN A 47 -1.17 20.31 -6.24
C ASN A 47 -2.61 20.58 -5.78
N ASN A 48 -3.37 19.57 -5.33
CA ASN A 48 -4.79 19.73 -5.03
C ASN A 48 -5.14 19.27 -3.61
N LEU A 49 -4.91 20.14 -2.63
CA LEU A 49 -5.16 19.85 -1.21
C LEU A 49 -6.63 19.50 -0.93
N ASP A 50 -7.58 20.19 -1.56
CA ASP A 50 -9.01 19.96 -1.33
C ASP A 50 -9.42 18.56 -1.82
N LYS A 51 -8.94 18.16 -3.00
CA LYS A 51 -9.15 16.79 -3.50
C LYS A 51 -8.47 15.75 -2.62
N VAL A 52 -7.24 16.00 -2.15
CA VAL A 52 -6.55 15.11 -1.19
C VAL A 52 -7.37 14.95 0.09
N LYS A 53 -7.89 16.03 0.68
CA LYS A 53 -8.74 15.99 1.88
C LYS A 53 -10.03 15.20 1.64
N GLN A 54 -10.70 15.45 0.52
CA GLN A 54 -11.92 14.76 0.15
C GLN A 54 -11.69 13.25 0.01
N MET A 55 -10.72 12.85 -0.82
CA MET A 55 -10.44 11.43 -1.07
C MET A 55 -9.97 10.70 0.19
N TYR A 56 -9.19 11.36 1.06
CA TYR A 56 -8.81 10.79 2.36
C TYR A 56 -10.02 10.55 3.26
N ALA A 57 -10.96 11.50 3.31
CA ALA A 57 -12.17 11.34 4.12
C ALA A 57 -13.04 10.17 3.62
N GLU A 58 -13.10 9.94 2.32
CA GLU A 58 -13.83 8.84 1.69
C GLU A 58 -13.12 7.48 1.90
N GLN A 59 -11.80 7.44 1.77
CA GLN A 59 -11.00 6.21 1.90
C GLN A 59 -9.65 6.51 2.59
N PRO A 60 -9.59 6.47 3.94
CA PRO A 60 -8.39 6.84 4.69
C PRO A 60 -7.15 5.99 4.37
N ALA A 61 -7.34 4.74 3.94
CA ALA A 61 -6.24 3.84 3.60
C ALA A 61 -5.42 4.30 2.37
N LEU A 62 -5.94 5.22 1.56
CA LEU A 62 -5.20 5.82 0.43
C LEU A 62 -3.89 6.50 0.87
N VAL A 63 -3.82 6.98 2.11
CA VAL A 63 -2.61 7.61 2.67
C VAL A 63 -1.39 6.68 2.69
N TYR A 64 -1.61 5.36 2.61
CA TYR A 64 -0.56 4.33 2.58
C TYR A 64 -0.32 3.73 1.20
N ALA A 65 -1.13 4.12 0.20
CA ALA A 65 -1.08 3.53 -1.13
C ALA A 65 -0.01 4.19 -2.00
N ALA A 66 0.64 3.37 -2.84
CA ALA A 66 1.58 3.81 -3.85
C ALA A 66 1.05 3.42 -5.24
N HIS A 67 1.11 4.35 -6.19
CA HIS A 67 0.82 4.10 -7.59
C HIS A 67 2.07 3.54 -8.26
N ASP A 68 1.93 2.40 -8.93
CA ASP A 68 2.96 1.82 -9.80
C ASP A 68 3.03 2.62 -11.10
N LEU A 69 4.09 3.40 -11.27
CA LEU A 69 4.38 4.19 -12.48
C LEU A 69 4.98 3.33 -13.60
N GLY A 70 5.30 2.07 -13.32
CA GLY A 70 6.05 1.18 -14.20
C GLY A 70 7.56 1.36 -14.09
N GLY A 71 8.33 0.49 -14.75
CA GLY A 71 9.80 0.58 -14.72
C GLY A 71 10.44 0.33 -13.36
N GLY A 72 9.67 -0.16 -12.37
CA GLY A 72 10.10 -0.33 -10.99
C GLY A 72 9.91 0.91 -10.11
N ASP A 73 9.24 1.95 -10.61
CA ASP A 73 8.97 3.19 -9.87
C ASP A 73 7.57 3.21 -9.27
N PHE A 74 7.48 3.70 -8.04
CA PHE A 74 6.26 3.73 -7.24
C PHE A 74 6.18 5.06 -6.50
N GLU A 75 4.99 5.66 -6.50
CA GLU A 75 4.81 6.97 -5.90
C GLU A 75 3.58 7.02 -4.98
N THR A 76 3.76 7.52 -3.77
CA THR A 76 2.68 7.86 -2.84
C THR A 76 2.25 9.33 -3.02
N ALA A 77 1.06 9.69 -2.53
CA ALA A 77 0.64 11.10 -2.54
C ALA A 77 1.60 12.02 -1.75
N LEU A 78 2.27 11.50 -0.72
CA LEU A 78 3.26 12.24 0.04
C LEU A 78 4.52 12.51 -0.79
N GLU A 79 4.94 11.53 -1.60
CA GLU A 79 6.05 11.69 -2.53
C GLU A 79 5.74 12.69 -3.63
N GLY A 80 4.53 12.65 -4.22
CA GLY A 80 4.10 13.67 -5.18
C GLY A 80 4.12 15.10 -4.59
N ALA A 81 3.66 15.26 -3.35
CA ALA A 81 3.76 16.53 -2.63
C ALA A 81 5.22 16.94 -2.37
N GLY A 82 6.06 15.99 -2.00
CA GLY A 82 7.50 16.16 -1.80
C GLY A 82 8.23 16.59 -3.06
N HIS A 83 7.95 15.92 -4.18
CA HIS A 83 8.57 16.12 -5.49
C HIS A 83 8.42 17.57 -5.97
N VAL A 84 7.24 18.17 -5.79
CA VAL A 84 6.94 19.55 -6.21
C VAL A 84 7.09 20.59 -5.10
N GLY A 85 7.53 20.20 -3.91
CA GLY A 85 7.75 21.12 -2.79
C GLY A 85 6.48 21.64 -2.12
N ASN A 86 5.35 20.95 -2.27
CA ASN A 86 4.08 21.35 -1.67
C ASN A 86 4.02 20.98 -0.18
N LYS A 87 4.55 21.88 0.66
CA LYS A 87 4.62 21.69 2.12
C LYS A 87 3.26 21.56 2.78
N GLU A 88 2.23 22.20 2.25
CA GLU A 88 0.89 22.17 2.85
C GLU A 88 0.27 20.77 2.73
N ILE A 89 0.27 20.20 1.51
CA ILE A 89 -0.20 18.83 1.27
C ILE A 89 0.67 17.83 2.03
N ALA A 90 2.00 17.98 1.98
CA ALA A 90 2.90 17.08 2.68
C ALA A 90 2.64 17.03 4.19
N ASN A 91 2.50 18.19 4.85
CA ASN A 91 2.20 18.23 6.28
C ASN A 91 0.81 17.66 6.60
N PHE A 92 -0.21 17.94 5.78
CA PHE A 92 -1.53 17.32 5.94
C PHE A 92 -1.45 15.79 5.88
N LEU A 93 -0.79 15.24 4.87
CA LEU A 93 -0.64 13.79 4.70
C LEU A 93 0.13 13.16 5.87
N ILE A 94 1.20 13.82 6.35
CA ILE A 94 1.96 13.37 7.52
C ILE A 94 1.08 13.36 8.77
N GLU A 95 0.27 14.40 8.99
CA GLU A 95 -0.69 14.46 10.10
C GLU A 95 -1.71 13.30 10.04
N LYS A 96 -2.07 12.86 8.83
CA LYS A 96 -2.95 11.71 8.59
C LYS A 96 -2.24 10.35 8.62
N GLY A 97 -0.95 10.33 8.95
CA GLY A 97 -0.15 9.13 9.15
C GLY A 97 0.61 8.64 7.92
N ALA A 98 0.74 9.45 6.87
CA ALA A 98 1.60 9.13 5.74
C ALA A 98 3.04 8.87 6.21
N ARG A 99 3.67 7.83 5.66
CA ARG A 99 5.03 7.44 6.04
C ARG A 99 6.02 8.35 5.33
N THR A 100 6.70 9.19 6.10
CA THR A 100 7.74 10.07 5.57
C THR A 100 8.92 9.29 5.02
N ASN A 101 9.47 9.77 3.90
CA ASN A 101 10.78 9.35 3.40
C ASN A 101 11.80 10.48 3.53
N MET A 102 13.07 10.18 3.24
CA MET A 102 14.16 11.13 3.41
C MET A 102 14.03 12.36 2.48
N PHE A 103 13.49 12.18 1.27
CA PHE A 103 13.31 13.26 0.30
C PHE A 103 12.30 14.29 0.78
N VAL A 104 11.15 13.84 1.30
CA VAL A 104 10.11 14.69 1.88
C VAL A 104 10.63 15.41 3.13
N LEU A 105 11.34 14.70 4.01
CA LEU A 105 11.94 15.31 5.20
C LEU A 105 12.98 16.39 4.84
N THR A 106 13.75 16.15 3.77
CA THR A 106 14.70 17.12 3.22
C THR A 106 13.97 18.34 2.67
N MET A 107 12.93 18.15 1.84
CA MET A 107 12.08 19.22 1.31
C MET A 107 11.45 20.07 2.44
N LEU A 108 11.01 19.42 3.51
CA LEU A 108 10.46 20.07 4.71
C LEU A 108 11.52 20.75 5.59
N GLY A 109 12.80 20.66 5.26
CA GLY A 109 13.89 21.30 6.01
C GLY A 109 14.14 20.70 7.38
N LYS A 110 13.82 19.40 7.58
CA LYS A 110 14.02 18.69 8.86
C LYS A 110 15.49 18.33 9.09
N THR A 111 16.37 19.33 9.08
CA THR A 111 17.84 19.15 9.10
C THR A 111 18.36 18.40 10.33
N ALA A 112 17.69 18.54 11.48
CA ALA A 112 18.02 17.80 12.70
C ALA A 112 17.81 16.27 12.57
N ILE A 113 16.98 15.84 11.61
CA ILE A 113 16.75 14.42 11.31
C ILE A 113 17.60 14.00 10.10
N VAL A 114 17.62 14.83 9.06
CA VAL A 114 18.27 14.48 7.78
C VAL A 114 19.80 14.42 7.91
N LYS A 115 20.44 15.38 8.60
CA LYS A 115 21.91 15.41 8.67
C LYS A 115 22.48 14.18 9.36
N PRO A 116 22.01 13.78 10.57
CA PRO A 116 22.56 12.58 11.22
C PRO A 116 22.27 11.27 10.49
N TYR A 117 21.28 11.22 9.58
CA TYR A 117 21.02 10.03 8.78
C TYR A 117 22.10 9.77 7.71
N LEU A 118 22.83 10.82 7.30
CA LEU A 118 23.84 10.75 6.24
C LEU A 118 25.24 10.37 6.76
N GLU A 119 25.44 10.33 8.08
CA GLU A 119 26.72 10.09 8.76
C GLU A 119 26.74 8.72 9.44
#